data_AF-A0A6J2UFW8-F1
#
_entry.id   AF-A0A6J2UFW8-F1
#
_cell.length_a   1.000
_cell.length_b   1.000
_cell.length_c   1.000
_cell.angle_alpha   90.00
_cell.angle_beta   90.00
_cell.angle_gamma   90.00
#
_symmetry.space_group_name_H-M   'P 1'
#
loop_
_entity.id
_entity.type
_entity.pdbx_description
1 polymer ?
#
loop_
_entity_poly.entity_id
_entity_poly.type
_entity_poly.pdbx_seq_one_letter_code
_entity_poly.pdbx_strand_id
1 'polypeptide(L)'
;MIPRNYEDLPRVSSFSFIVNGHFDCLYPEKTLRSLLKIRTTKTLQWRLKNPYPQNHMRNVARKGCQSKYVFLTDIDIIPSRNIVPQLNYFLSNVRCTGSCAYVIPTFEIDVRAQFPSSKEYLIRLYKKGLARPFHEKVFIYNQYATNFSKWLSNANPNETTVSISHTVTNFEFLYEPFYIALDNVPAHDERFTGYGFTRNSQVYEMYVAGYQFFVLSPVFTCHWGLQRKQARPSWREQQNNANRKKFDVFKSEIFARYKNDPLLMLKSKKNKS
;
A
#
# COMPACT_ATOMS: atom_id res chain seq x y z
N MET A 1 -6.10 -18.99 14.70
CA MET A 1 -7.49 -18.63 15.05
C MET A 1 -8.21 -18.24 13.76
N ILE A 2 -9.15 -19.06 13.32
CA ILE A 2 -9.86 -18.96 12.04
C ILE A 2 -10.98 -17.91 12.19
N PRO A 3 -11.22 -17.00 11.22
CA PRO A 3 -12.34 -16.07 11.29
C PRO A 3 -13.68 -16.82 11.34
N ARG A 4 -14.60 -16.37 12.22
CA ARG A 4 -16.00 -16.82 12.24
C ARG A 4 -16.57 -16.55 10.84
N ASN A 5 -17.16 -17.58 10.21
CA ASN A 5 -17.66 -17.65 8.82
C ASN A 5 -16.74 -18.35 7.79
N TYR A 6 -15.68 -19.05 8.22
CA TYR A 6 -14.93 -19.93 7.31
C TYR A 6 -15.71 -21.20 6.92
N GLU A 7 -16.65 -21.63 7.77
CA GLU A 7 -17.49 -22.82 7.54
C GLU A 7 -18.60 -22.58 6.51
N ASP A 8 -18.90 -21.32 6.17
CA ASP A 8 -19.87 -20.95 5.14
C ASP A 8 -19.28 -20.96 3.71
N LEU A 9 -18.02 -21.37 3.55
CA LEU A 9 -17.38 -21.48 2.24
C LEU A 9 -17.85 -22.78 1.53
N PRO A 10 -18.42 -22.68 0.31
CA PRO A 10 -18.97 -23.84 -0.39
C PRO A 10 -17.89 -24.88 -0.75
N ARG A 11 -18.29 -26.16 -0.69
CA ARG A 11 -17.46 -27.36 -0.89
C ARG A 11 -16.85 -27.42 -2.30
N VAL A 12 -15.62 -27.94 -2.32
CA VAL A 12 -14.59 -28.01 -3.38
C VAL A 12 -15.14 -28.42 -4.76
N SER A 13 -14.60 -27.80 -5.82
CA SER A 13 -14.69 -28.30 -7.20
C SER A 13 -13.29 -28.49 -7.77
N SER A 14 -12.98 -29.69 -8.27
CA SER A 14 -11.70 -30.03 -8.90
C SER A 14 -11.73 -29.68 -10.39
N PHE A 15 -11.38 -28.45 -10.74
CA PHE A 15 -11.05 -28.09 -12.13
C PHE A 15 -9.55 -27.87 -12.27
N SER A 16 -9.02 -28.23 -13.44
CA SER A 16 -7.66 -27.87 -13.86
C SER A 16 -7.48 -26.35 -13.82
N PHE A 17 -6.27 -25.88 -13.54
CA PHE A 17 -5.91 -24.45 -13.49
C PHE A 17 -5.97 -23.75 -14.87
N ILE A 18 -6.75 -24.29 -15.82
CA ILE A 18 -7.10 -23.62 -17.06
C ILE A 18 -8.34 -22.79 -16.76
N VAL A 19 -8.12 -21.56 -16.35
CA VAL A 19 -9.19 -20.60 -16.12
C VAL A 19 -9.64 -20.03 -17.47
N ASN A 20 -10.20 -20.89 -18.34
CA ASN A 20 -10.83 -20.50 -19.61
C ASN A 20 -12.24 -19.93 -19.42
N GLY A 21 -12.63 -19.59 -18.18
CA GLY A 21 -13.92 -19.00 -17.89
C GLY A 21 -13.91 -17.50 -18.15
N HIS A 22 -14.87 -17.01 -18.94
CA HIS A 22 -15.22 -15.59 -18.94
C HIS A 22 -15.71 -15.21 -17.53
N PHE A 23 -14.82 -14.62 -16.72
CA PHE A 23 -15.26 -14.00 -15.49
C PHE A 23 -15.99 -12.71 -15.81
N ASP A 24 -17.12 -12.53 -15.14
CA ASP A 24 -17.87 -11.29 -15.25
C ASP A 24 -17.20 -10.23 -14.37
N CYS A 25 -16.50 -9.31 -15.02
CA CYS A 25 -15.84 -8.17 -14.38
C CYS A 25 -16.85 -7.17 -13.77
N LEU A 26 -18.14 -7.24 -14.11
CA LEU A 26 -19.17 -6.40 -13.50
C LEU A 26 -19.57 -6.89 -12.10
N TYR A 27 -19.31 -8.16 -11.78
CA TYR A 27 -19.63 -8.76 -10.47
C TYR A 27 -18.38 -9.38 -9.82
N PRO A 28 -17.39 -8.55 -9.40
CA PRO A 28 -16.11 -9.03 -8.87
C PRO A 28 -16.27 -9.92 -7.63
N GLU A 29 -17.25 -9.65 -6.77
CA GLU A 29 -17.55 -10.49 -5.59
C GLU A 29 -18.02 -11.91 -5.98
N LYS A 30 -18.84 -12.02 -7.04
CA LYS A 30 -19.28 -13.32 -7.56
C LYS A 30 -18.10 -14.08 -8.15
N THR A 31 -17.27 -13.39 -8.91
CA THR A 31 -16.01 -13.93 -9.47
C THR A 31 -15.08 -14.42 -8.36
N LEU A 32 -14.86 -13.61 -7.31
CA LEU A 32 -14.05 -13.99 -6.16
C LEU A 32 -14.61 -15.24 -5.48
N ARG A 33 -15.92 -15.30 -5.21
CA ARG A 33 -16.55 -16.50 -4.62
C ARG A 33 -16.35 -17.74 -5.48
N SER A 34 -16.44 -17.63 -6.81
CA SER A 34 -16.17 -18.73 -7.73
C SER A 34 -14.70 -19.18 -7.69
N LEU A 35 -13.76 -18.23 -7.73
CA LEU A 35 -12.32 -18.51 -7.61
C LEU A 35 -11.98 -19.20 -6.28
N LEU A 36 -12.61 -18.78 -5.19
CA LEU A 36 -12.41 -19.37 -3.87
C LEU A 36 -12.84 -20.84 -3.79
N LYS A 37 -13.73 -21.32 -4.67
CA LYS A 37 -14.15 -22.74 -4.78
C LYS A 37 -13.12 -23.66 -5.44
N ILE A 38 -12.18 -23.09 -6.20
CA ILE A 38 -11.12 -23.84 -6.92
C ILE A 38 -10.04 -24.35 -5.94
N ARG A 39 -9.98 -23.80 -4.72
CA ARG A 39 -9.00 -24.20 -3.72
C ARG A 39 -9.24 -25.65 -3.28
N THR A 40 -8.22 -26.49 -3.45
CA THR A 40 -8.28 -27.89 -3.02
C THR A 40 -8.29 -28.01 -1.50
N THR A 41 -8.83 -29.12 -0.98
CA THR A 41 -8.77 -29.46 0.46
C THR A 41 -7.33 -29.44 0.98
N LYS A 42 -6.37 -29.91 0.17
CA LYS A 42 -4.93 -29.89 0.50
C LYS A 42 -4.44 -28.46 0.72
N THR A 43 -4.79 -27.52 -0.17
CA THR A 43 -4.42 -26.11 -0.04
C THR A 43 -5.06 -25.46 1.19
N LEU A 44 -6.34 -25.76 1.47
CA LEU A 44 -7.04 -25.25 2.64
C LEU A 44 -6.40 -25.74 3.94
N GLN A 45 -6.12 -27.04 4.05
CA GLN A 45 -5.45 -27.65 5.21
C GLN A 45 -4.04 -27.09 5.42
N TRP A 46 -3.26 -26.95 4.34
CA TRP A 46 -1.94 -26.34 4.41
C TRP A 46 -1.99 -24.91 4.95
N ARG A 47 -2.97 -24.10 4.51
CA ARG A 47 -3.13 -22.70 4.98
C ARG A 47 -3.48 -22.57 6.46
N LEU A 48 -4.04 -23.59 7.12
CA LEU A 48 -4.36 -23.52 8.55
C LEU A 48 -3.12 -23.38 9.43
N LYS A 49 -2.01 -23.99 9.00
CA LYS A 49 -0.74 -24.00 9.74
C LYS A 49 0.31 -23.05 9.17
N ASN A 50 0.12 -22.58 7.93
CA ASN A 50 1.09 -21.76 7.22
C ASN A 50 0.49 -20.38 6.91
N PRO A 51 0.85 -19.33 7.67
CA PRO A 51 0.42 -17.98 7.36
C PRO A 51 0.96 -17.57 5.99
N TYR A 52 0.17 -16.80 5.23
CA TYR A 52 0.61 -16.32 3.92
C TYR A 52 1.85 -15.41 4.09
N PRO A 53 2.98 -15.69 3.42
CA PRO A 53 4.23 -14.98 3.67
C PRO A 53 4.31 -13.70 2.80
N GLN A 54 3.42 -12.71 3.05
CA GLN A 54 3.22 -11.63 2.10
C GLN A 54 4.48 -10.78 1.81
N ASN A 55 5.36 -10.59 2.79
CA ASN A 55 6.59 -9.80 2.61
C ASN A 55 7.62 -10.57 1.75
N HIS A 56 7.74 -11.88 1.96
CA HIS A 56 8.52 -12.74 1.07
C HIS A 56 7.99 -12.68 -0.37
N MET A 57 6.68 -12.81 -0.55
CA MET A 57 6.06 -12.74 -1.88
C MET A 57 6.27 -11.38 -2.55
N ARG A 58 6.24 -10.27 -1.78
CA ARG A 58 6.59 -8.94 -2.30
C ARG A 58 8.04 -8.86 -2.73
N ASN A 59 8.97 -9.42 -1.97
CA ASN A 59 10.39 -9.46 -2.32
C ASN A 59 10.63 -10.25 -3.61
N VAL A 60 10.03 -11.45 -3.72
CA VAL A 60 10.10 -12.29 -4.92
C VAL A 60 9.53 -11.55 -6.14
N ALA A 61 8.33 -10.97 -6.00
CA ALA A 61 7.69 -10.22 -7.09
C ALA A 61 8.55 -9.02 -7.53
N ARG A 62 9.07 -8.24 -6.59
CA ARG A 62 9.93 -7.08 -6.86
C ARG A 62 11.22 -7.49 -7.59
N LYS A 63 11.89 -8.57 -7.16
CA LYS A 63 13.09 -9.10 -7.81
C LYS A 63 12.81 -9.75 -9.17
N GLY A 64 11.58 -10.17 -9.41
CA GLY A 64 11.11 -10.64 -10.71
C GLY A 64 10.72 -9.54 -11.69
N CYS A 65 10.65 -8.26 -11.27
CA CYS A 65 10.33 -7.15 -12.17
C CYS A 65 11.46 -6.93 -13.19
N GLN A 66 11.12 -6.91 -14.47
CA GLN A 66 12.07 -6.65 -15.56
C GLN A 66 12.30 -5.15 -15.81
N SER A 67 11.46 -4.29 -15.26
CA SER A 67 11.53 -2.84 -15.42
C SER A 67 12.50 -2.20 -14.43
N LYS A 68 13.15 -1.11 -14.85
CA LYS A 68 14.05 -0.31 -14.00
C LYS A 68 13.35 0.25 -12.75
N TYR A 69 12.09 0.67 -12.91
CA TYR A 69 11.27 1.18 -11.82
C TYR A 69 10.20 0.15 -11.45
N VAL A 70 9.93 0.03 -10.16
CA VAL A 70 8.92 -0.85 -9.58
C VAL A 70 7.87 0.00 -8.87
N PHE A 71 6.59 -0.26 -9.16
CA PHE A 71 5.46 0.37 -8.46
C PHE A 71 4.93 -0.56 -7.38
N LEU A 72 5.08 -0.16 -6.11
CA LEU A 72 4.51 -0.88 -4.96
C LEU A 72 3.04 -0.48 -4.79
N THR A 73 2.14 -1.41 -5.08
CA THR A 73 0.68 -1.22 -5.02
C THR A 73 -0.04 -2.43 -4.42
N ASP A 74 -1.26 -2.21 -3.94
CA ASP A 74 -2.18 -3.30 -3.57
C ASP A 74 -3.06 -3.67 -4.78
N ILE A 75 -3.60 -4.91 -4.79
CA ILE A 75 -4.31 -5.49 -5.94
C ILE A 75 -5.63 -4.78 -6.28
N ASP A 76 -6.23 -4.11 -5.30
CA ASP A 76 -7.49 -3.37 -5.37
C ASP A 76 -7.29 -1.86 -5.52
N ILE A 77 -6.05 -1.43 -5.76
CA ILE A 77 -5.69 -0.03 -5.98
C ILE A 77 -5.59 0.22 -7.48
N ILE A 78 -6.46 1.09 -7.96
CA ILE A 78 -6.69 1.30 -9.38
C ILE A 78 -6.03 2.62 -9.79
N PRO A 79 -5.17 2.62 -10.81
CA PRO A 79 -4.52 3.85 -11.26
C PRO A 79 -5.48 4.79 -12.00
N SER A 80 -5.19 6.10 -11.95
CA SER A 80 -5.84 7.09 -12.79
C SER A 80 -5.66 6.77 -14.28
N ARG A 81 -6.57 7.29 -15.12
CA ARG A 81 -6.50 7.09 -16.57
C ARG A 81 -5.17 7.61 -17.12
N ASN A 82 -4.59 6.87 -18.07
CA ASN A 82 -3.33 7.22 -18.76
C ASN A 82 -2.09 7.32 -17.84
N ILE A 83 -2.11 6.73 -16.63
CA ILE A 83 -0.97 6.83 -15.70
C ILE A 83 0.33 6.30 -16.31
N VAL A 84 0.28 5.18 -17.06
CA VAL A 84 1.46 4.46 -17.54
C VAL A 84 2.27 5.29 -18.54
N PRO A 85 1.70 5.79 -19.66
CA PRO A 85 2.47 6.62 -20.59
C PRO A 85 2.98 7.91 -19.93
N GLN A 86 2.21 8.50 -19.03
CA GLN A 86 2.63 9.72 -18.30
C GLN A 86 3.81 9.46 -17.35
N LEU A 87 3.76 8.36 -16.59
CA LEU A 87 4.86 7.96 -15.71
C LEU A 87 6.10 7.55 -16.51
N ASN A 88 5.95 6.84 -17.62
CA ASN A 88 7.10 6.48 -18.47
C ASN A 88 7.83 7.73 -18.99
N TYR A 89 7.08 8.76 -19.41
CA TYR A 89 7.66 10.04 -19.80
C TYR A 89 8.35 10.76 -18.63
N PHE A 90 7.73 10.80 -17.45
CA PHE A 90 8.35 11.43 -16.28
C PHE A 90 9.63 10.70 -15.85
N LEU A 91 9.56 9.37 -15.73
CA LEU A 91 10.63 8.52 -15.20
C LEU A 91 11.86 8.43 -16.12
N SER A 92 11.69 8.67 -17.42
CA SER A 92 12.80 8.77 -18.37
C SER A 92 13.55 10.09 -18.28
N ASN A 93 12.90 11.15 -17.79
CA ASN A 93 13.45 12.50 -17.73
C ASN A 93 13.87 12.94 -16.31
N VAL A 94 13.28 12.34 -15.27
CA VAL A 94 13.58 12.70 -13.88
C VAL A 94 15.03 12.34 -13.52
N ARG A 95 15.72 13.30 -12.92
CA ARG A 95 17.05 13.11 -12.35
C ARG A 95 16.93 13.08 -10.83
N CYS A 96 17.41 12.00 -10.24
CA CYS A 96 17.54 11.86 -8.79
C CYS A 96 19.03 11.71 -8.46
N THR A 97 19.57 12.60 -7.64
CA THR A 97 20.98 12.59 -7.22
C THR A 97 21.27 11.61 -6.08
N GLY A 98 20.23 10.98 -5.51
CA GLY A 98 20.35 10.01 -4.41
C GLY A 98 19.31 8.91 -4.49
N SER A 99 18.72 8.57 -3.35
CA SER A 99 17.68 7.55 -3.23
C SER A 99 16.29 8.21 -3.27
N CYS A 100 15.57 8.06 -4.37
CA CYS A 100 14.24 8.64 -4.55
C CYS A 100 13.13 7.58 -4.54
N ALA A 101 12.02 7.93 -3.90
CA ALA A 101 10.74 7.24 -4.02
C ALA A 101 9.67 8.25 -4.47
N TYR A 102 9.00 7.96 -5.58
CA TYR A 102 7.96 8.80 -6.15
C TYR A 102 6.59 8.32 -5.67
N VAL A 103 5.98 9.06 -4.76
CA VAL A 103 4.69 8.74 -4.12
C VAL A 103 3.54 9.06 -5.07
N ILE A 104 2.63 8.12 -5.26
CA ILE A 104 1.36 8.31 -5.97
C ILE A 104 0.25 8.49 -4.93
N PRO A 105 -0.39 9.68 -4.84
CA PRO A 105 -1.51 9.89 -3.93
C PRO A 105 -2.65 8.90 -4.19
N THR A 106 -3.22 8.36 -3.12
CA THR A 106 -4.29 7.38 -3.19
C THR A 106 -5.54 7.86 -2.46
N PHE A 107 -6.70 7.66 -3.08
CA PHE A 107 -7.99 8.10 -2.55
C PHE A 107 -8.97 6.92 -2.41
N GLU A 108 -9.85 7.01 -1.42
CA GLU A 108 -11.08 6.20 -1.38
C GLU A 108 -12.18 6.93 -2.15
N ILE A 109 -12.95 6.20 -2.96
CA ILE A 109 -14.06 6.71 -3.75
C ILE A 109 -15.36 6.08 -3.27
N ASP A 110 -16.41 6.87 -3.09
CA ASP A 110 -17.75 6.37 -2.76
C ASP A 110 -18.25 5.43 -3.87
N VAL A 111 -18.86 4.31 -3.48
CA VAL A 111 -19.38 3.29 -4.43
C VAL A 111 -20.44 3.83 -5.38
N ARG A 112 -21.07 4.96 -5.04
CA ARG A 112 -22.06 5.65 -5.89
C ARG A 112 -21.41 6.53 -6.94
N ALA A 113 -20.12 6.84 -6.82
CA ALA A 113 -19.39 7.69 -7.75
C ALA A 113 -18.69 6.85 -8.81
N GLN A 114 -18.62 7.40 -10.03
CA GLN A 114 -17.75 6.87 -11.06
C GLN A 114 -16.29 7.13 -10.70
N PHE A 115 -15.41 6.25 -11.17
CA PHE A 115 -13.98 6.41 -10.96
C PHE A 115 -13.51 7.70 -11.66
N PRO A 116 -12.77 8.58 -10.95
CA PRO A 116 -12.36 9.85 -11.55
C PRO A 116 -11.32 9.62 -12.65
N SER A 117 -11.60 10.15 -13.84
CA SER A 117 -10.71 10.09 -15.01
C SER A 117 -9.59 11.13 -14.98
N SER A 118 -9.70 12.16 -14.15
CA SER A 118 -8.72 13.24 -13.99
C SER A 118 -8.67 13.77 -12.56
N LYS A 119 -7.60 14.51 -12.23
CA LYS A 119 -7.42 15.13 -10.93
C LYS A 119 -8.50 16.18 -10.64
N GLU A 120 -8.91 16.96 -11.64
CA GLU A 120 -9.99 17.94 -11.52
C GLU A 120 -11.29 17.26 -11.13
N TYR A 121 -11.61 16.11 -11.76
CA TYR A 121 -12.81 15.36 -11.42
C TYR A 121 -12.71 14.76 -10.01
N LEU A 122 -11.56 14.19 -9.64
CA LEU A 122 -11.31 13.72 -8.27
C LEU A 122 -11.52 14.83 -7.23
N ILE A 123 -11.04 16.05 -7.49
CA ILE A 123 -11.24 17.20 -6.59
C ILE A 123 -12.72 17.57 -6.48
N ARG A 124 -13.49 17.49 -7.57
CA ARG A 124 -14.96 17.68 -7.51
C ARG A 124 -15.64 16.62 -6.64
N LEU A 125 -15.21 15.36 -6.74
CA LEU A 125 -15.72 14.29 -5.87
C LEU A 125 -15.34 14.54 -4.41
N TYR A 126 -14.10 14.96 -4.14
CA TYR A 126 -13.62 15.31 -2.81
C TYR A 126 -14.47 16.42 -2.17
N LYS A 127 -14.70 17.51 -2.91
CA LYS A 127 -15.55 18.63 -2.45
C LYS A 127 -17.00 18.22 -2.17
N LYS A 128 -17.50 17.18 -2.86
CA LYS A 128 -18.84 16.60 -2.63
C LYS A 128 -18.87 15.56 -1.51
N GLY A 129 -17.74 15.27 -0.85
CA GLY A 129 -17.64 14.21 0.16
C GLY A 129 -17.72 12.79 -0.42
N LEU A 130 -17.54 12.64 -1.73
CA LEU A 130 -17.57 11.35 -2.45
C LEU A 130 -16.17 10.78 -2.69
N ALA A 131 -15.12 11.51 -2.31
CA ALA A 131 -13.74 11.03 -2.31
C ALA A 131 -13.02 11.58 -1.08
N ARG A 132 -11.98 10.87 -0.63
CA ARG A 132 -11.09 11.33 0.45
C ARG A 132 -9.75 10.57 0.43
N PRO A 133 -8.72 11.04 1.14
CA PRO A 133 -7.46 10.30 1.23
C PRO A 133 -7.65 8.87 1.73
N PHE A 134 -6.85 7.96 1.19
CA PHE A 134 -6.92 6.55 1.54
C PHE A 134 -6.70 6.33 3.04
N HIS A 135 -7.56 5.53 3.66
CA HIS A 135 -7.56 5.24 5.08
C HIS A 135 -7.72 6.45 6.03
N GLU A 136 -8.08 7.65 5.54
CA GLU A 136 -8.18 8.88 6.35
C GLU A 136 -8.98 8.66 7.65
N LYS A 137 -10.16 8.04 7.56
CA LYS A 137 -11.02 7.82 8.73
C LYS A 137 -10.60 6.64 9.59
N VAL A 138 -10.02 5.60 9.02
CA VAL A 138 -9.71 4.37 9.78
C VAL A 138 -8.34 4.43 10.45
N PHE A 139 -7.36 5.08 9.80
CA PHE A 139 -5.99 5.17 10.27
C PHE A 139 -5.18 6.26 9.52
N ILE A 140 -5.38 7.53 9.91
CA ILE A 140 -4.80 8.71 9.25
C ILE A 140 -3.26 8.67 9.10
N TYR A 141 -2.55 8.18 10.11
CA TYR A 141 -1.07 8.15 10.15
C TYR A 141 -0.44 7.37 8.98
N ASN A 142 -1.19 6.42 8.38
CA ASN A 142 -0.69 5.61 7.27
C ASN A 142 -0.37 6.45 6.02
N GLN A 143 -1.13 7.50 5.75
CA GLN A 143 -0.97 8.31 4.54
C GLN A 143 -0.65 9.78 4.83
N TYR A 144 -0.67 10.20 6.10
CA TYR A 144 -0.63 11.61 6.50
C TYR A 144 0.53 12.41 5.89
N ALA A 145 1.75 11.84 5.88
CA ALA A 145 2.94 12.50 5.35
C ALA A 145 2.89 12.80 3.84
N THR A 146 1.94 12.21 3.08
CA THR A 146 1.69 12.56 1.66
C THR A 146 1.14 13.99 1.49
N ASN A 147 0.62 14.62 2.55
CA ASN A 147 0.07 15.98 2.52
C ASN A 147 -0.96 16.22 1.40
N PHE A 148 -2.07 15.50 1.49
CA PHE A 148 -3.16 15.58 0.51
C PHE A 148 -3.75 16.98 0.37
N SER A 149 -3.81 17.77 1.44
CA SER A 149 -4.32 19.15 1.38
C SER A 149 -3.51 19.98 0.40
N LYS A 150 -2.18 19.88 0.43
CA LYS A 150 -1.28 20.56 -0.52
C LYS A 150 -1.44 20.03 -1.95
N TRP A 151 -1.62 18.72 -2.11
CA TRP A 151 -1.83 18.12 -3.42
C TRP A 151 -3.16 18.57 -4.06
N LEU A 152 -4.22 18.64 -3.25
CA LEU A 152 -5.57 19.06 -3.66
C LEU A 152 -5.67 20.58 -3.92
N SER A 153 -4.89 21.42 -3.24
CA SER A 153 -4.88 22.87 -3.47
C SER A 153 -4.24 23.25 -4.80
N ASN A 154 -3.29 22.44 -5.28
CA ASN A 154 -2.53 22.70 -6.51
C ASN A 154 -3.26 22.17 -7.74
N ALA A 155 -4.52 22.55 -7.92
CA ALA A 155 -5.31 22.16 -9.09
C ALA A 155 -5.06 23.13 -10.24
N ASN A 156 -4.25 22.75 -11.21
CA ASN A 156 -4.14 23.46 -12.48
C ASN A 156 -4.87 22.65 -13.56
N PRO A 157 -5.96 23.17 -14.17
CA PRO A 157 -6.70 22.45 -15.21
C PRO A 157 -5.85 22.03 -16.43
N ASN A 158 -4.68 22.65 -16.60
CA ASN A 158 -3.72 22.34 -17.67
C ASN A 158 -2.62 21.38 -17.20
N GLU A 159 -2.70 20.86 -15.98
CA GLU A 159 -1.74 19.89 -15.42
C GLU A 159 -1.95 18.52 -16.08
N THR A 160 -1.34 18.34 -17.25
CA THR A 160 -1.44 17.10 -18.04
C THR A 160 -0.16 16.27 -18.01
N THR A 161 0.97 16.91 -17.68
CA THR A 161 2.28 16.28 -17.57
C THR A 161 2.61 15.95 -16.12
N VAL A 162 3.11 14.74 -15.88
CA VAL A 162 3.53 14.33 -14.53
C VAL A 162 4.75 15.12 -14.10
N SER A 163 4.66 15.67 -12.89
CA SER A 163 5.73 16.42 -12.24
C SER A 163 5.74 16.15 -10.73
N ILE A 164 6.80 16.59 -10.06
CA ILE A 164 6.87 16.56 -8.61
C ILE A 164 6.00 17.70 -8.08
N SER A 165 4.93 17.34 -7.36
CA SER A 165 4.08 18.31 -6.66
C SER A 165 4.82 18.94 -5.48
N HIS A 166 5.44 18.09 -4.66
CA HIS A 166 6.21 18.51 -3.50
C HIS A 166 6.99 17.33 -2.90
N THR A 167 7.96 17.64 -2.06
CA THR A 167 8.68 16.67 -1.24
C THR A 167 7.94 16.44 0.07
N VAL A 168 7.92 15.20 0.56
CA VAL A 168 7.46 14.86 1.91
C VAL A 168 8.49 15.40 2.91
N THR A 169 8.06 16.31 3.78
CA THR A 169 8.94 16.95 4.79
C THR A 169 8.61 16.53 6.22
N ASN A 170 7.41 16.01 6.45
CA ASN A 170 6.90 15.58 7.75
C ASN A 170 6.72 14.06 7.78
N PHE A 171 7.81 13.31 7.57
CA PHE A 171 7.76 11.86 7.69
C PHE A 171 7.29 11.48 9.10
N GLU A 172 6.30 10.59 9.17
CA GLU A 172 5.80 10.07 10.44
C GLU A 172 5.93 8.55 10.50
N PHE A 173 6.09 8.05 11.72
CA PHE A 173 6.07 6.62 11.94
C PHE A 173 4.74 6.02 11.49
N LEU A 174 4.80 4.85 10.85
CA LEU A 174 3.67 4.15 10.23
C LEU A 174 3.23 4.72 8.87
N TYR A 175 3.94 5.71 8.33
CA TYR A 175 3.76 6.14 6.94
C TYR A 175 3.95 4.96 5.98
N GLU A 176 3.02 4.82 5.05
CA GLU A 176 2.87 3.65 4.21
C GLU A 176 2.37 4.07 2.81
N PRO A 177 3.09 4.93 2.06
CA PRO A 177 2.64 5.37 0.75
C PRO A 177 2.62 4.23 -0.26
N PHE A 178 1.93 4.49 -1.37
CA PHE A 178 2.14 3.79 -2.63
C PHE A 178 3.17 4.57 -3.43
N TYR A 179 4.23 3.90 -3.88
CA TYR A 179 5.37 4.59 -4.47
C TYR A 179 6.02 3.81 -5.60
N ILE A 180 6.69 4.56 -6.47
CA ILE A 180 7.54 4.06 -7.54
C ILE A 180 8.98 4.35 -7.17
N ALA A 181 9.85 3.35 -7.23
CA ALA A 181 11.28 3.53 -6.98
C ALA A 181 12.11 2.58 -7.86
N LEU A 182 13.42 2.80 -7.90
CA LEU A 182 14.35 1.81 -8.40
C LEU A 182 14.36 0.58 -7.48
N ASP A 183 14.78 -0.58 -7.99
CA ASP A 183 14.92 -1.81 -7.17
C ASP A 183 16.16 -1.80 -6.24
N ASN A 184 16.56 -0.62 -5.77
CA ASN A 184 17.57 -0.44 -4.73
C ASN A 184 16.95 -0.22 -3.33
N VAL A 185 15.61 -0.20 -3.22
CA VAL A 185 14.94 -0.07 -1.92
C VAL A 185 15.27 -1.26 -1.01
N PRO A 186 15.36 -1.06 0.32
CA PRO A 186 15.47 -2.15 1.28
C PRO A 186 14.38 -3.21 1.06
N ALA A 187 14.68 -4.48 1.35
CA ALA A 187 13.69 -5.54 1.26
C ALA A 187 12.59 -5.39 2.32
N HIS A 188 11.40 -5.90 2.04
CA HIS A 188 10.41 -6.08 3.08
C HIS A 188 10.93 -7.12 4.08
N ASP A 189 11.04 -6.77 5.35
CA ASP A 189 11.50 -7.72 6.36
C ASP A 189 10.45 -8.83 6.54
N GLU A 190 10.88 -10.07 6.27
CA GLU A 190 10.02 -11.25 6.18
C GLU A 190 9.52 -11.73 7.55
N ARG A 191 10.07 -11.21 8.66
CA ARG A 191 9.57 -11.49 10.01
C ARG A 191 8.16 -10.94 10.24
N PHE A 192 7.77 -9.91 9.49
CA PHE A 192 6.45 -9.29 9.59
C PHE A 192 5.45 -9.99 8.67
N THR A 193 4.52 -10.73 9.28
CA THR A 193 3.45 -11.47 8.61
C THR A 193 2.09 -11.10 9.19
N GLY A 194 1.01 -11.33 8.43
CA GLY A 194 -0.34 -10.89 8.84
C GLY A 194 -0.53 -9.38 8.82
N TYR A 195 -1.19 -8.82 9.83
CA TYR A 195 -1.57 -7.40 9.88
C TYR A 195 -0.59 -6.54 10.69
N GLY A 196 -0.30 -5.34 10.18
CA GLY A 196 0.50 -4.31 10.84
C GLY A 196 2.02 -4.52 10.72
N PHE A 197 2.77 -3.42 10.60
CA PHE A 197 4.24 -3.40 10.49
C PHE A 197 4.85 -4.07 9.24
N THR A 198 4.04 -4.35 8.21
CA THR A 198 4.50 -5.15 7.05
C THR A 198 5.11 -4.30 5.94
N ARG A 199 4.41 -3.24 5.50
CA ARG A 199 4.89 -2.29 4.47
C ARG A 199 5.58 -1.09 5.10
N ASN A 200 4.99 -0.51 6.14
CA ASN A 200 5.56 0.69 6.79
C ASN A 200 6.91 0.46 7.49
N SER A 201 7.30 -0.78 7.81
CA SER A 201 8.65 -1.09 8.33
C SER A 201 9.73 -0.90 7.27
N GLN A 202 9.45 -1.31 6.03
CA GLN A 202 10.33 -1.05 4.88
C GLN A 202 10.39 0.45 4.58
N VAL A 203 9.26 1.15 4.61
CA VAL A 203 9.22 2.61 4.38
C VAL A 203 9.98 3.36 5.48
N TYR A 204 9.88 2.91 6.73
CA TYR A 204 10.72 3.41 7.81
C TYR A 204 12.20 3.17 7.53
N GLU A 205 12.60 1.97 7.12
CA GLU A 205 13.98 1.68 6.77
C GLU A 205 14.47 2.57 5.61
N MET A 206 13.66 2.76 4.56
CA MET A 206 13.96 3.68 3.45
C MET A 206 14.25 5.08 3.98
N TYR A 207 13.40 5.60 4.87
CA TYR A 207 13.60 6.92 5.46
C TYR A 207 14.91 7.01 6.25
N VAL A 208 15.22 6.02 7.09
CA VAL A 208 16.49 5.97 7.84
C VAL A 208 17.70 5.87 6.91
N ALA A 209 17.57 5.15 5.80
CA ALA A 209 18.57 5.00 4.74
C ALA A 209 18.75 6.27 3.87
N GLY A 210 18.00 7.35 4.15
CA GLY A 210 18.13 8.62 3.45
C GLY A 210 17.31 8.74 2.17
N TYR A 211 16.28 7.89 1.97
CA TYR A 211 15.36 8.08 0.85
C TYR A 211 14.58 9.38 0.98
N GLN A 212 14.49 10.09 -0.13
CA GLN A 212 13.60 11.23 -0.29
C GLN A 212 12.31 10.79 -0.98
N PHE A 213 11.17 11.24 -0.43
CA PHE A 213 9.85 10.92 -0.96
C PHE A 213 9.28 12.14 -1.69
N PHE A 214 8.94 11.96 -2.98
CA PHE A 214 8.43 13.02 -3.85
C PHE A 214 7.01 12.68 -4.27
N VAL A 215 6.04 13.51 -3.88
CA VAL A 215 4.63 13.32 -4.25
C VAL A 215 4.43 13.76 -5.69
N LEU A 216 3.91 12.87 -6.54
CA LEU A 216 3.65 13.16 -7.95
C LEU A 216 2.25 13.73 -8.17
N SER A 217 2.11 14.47 -9.27
CA SER A 217 0.87 15.08 -9.74
C SER A 217 0.94 15.23 -11.27
N PRO A 218 -0.16 15.12 -12.03
CA PRO A 218 -1.56 14.98 -11.59
C PRO A 218 -1.98 13.53 -11.31
N VAL A 219 -1.06 12.57 -11.43
CA VAL A 219 -1.36 11.14 -11.28
C VAL A 219 -1.78 10.77 -9.87
N PHE A 220 -2.73 9.86 -9.78
CA PHE A 220 -3.24 9.34 -8.51
C PHE A 220 -3.71 7.90 -8.70
N THR A 221 -4.05 7.24 -7.61
CA THR A 221 -4.73 5.95 -7.61
C THR A 221 -5.96 6.02 -6.72
N CYS A 222 -6.90 5.09 -6.87
CA CYS A 222 -8.03 5.00 -5.96
C CYS A 222 -8.43 3.57 -5.60
N HIS A 223 -9.16 3.48 -4.50
CA HIS A 223 -9.82 2.28 -3.99
C HIS A 223 -11.33 2.54 -3.90
N TRP A 224 -12.17 1.59 -4.29
CA TRP A 224 -13.62 1.71 -4.17
C TRP A 224 -14.11 1.44 -2.74
N GLY A 225 -14.98 2.29 -2.23
CA GLY A 225 -15.58 2.19 -0.91
C GLY A 225 -14.90 3.06 0.14
N LEU A 226 -15.69 3.93 0.77
CA LEU A 226 -15.26 4.76 1.90
C LEU A 226 -15.21 3.92 3.18
N GLN A 227 -14.01 3.57 3.65
CA GLN A 227 -13.84 2.70 4.82
C GLN A 227 -14.30 3.36 6.13
N ARG A 228 -15.15 2.71 6.91
CA ARG A 228 -15.61 3.26 8.20
C ARG A 228 -14.80 2.67 9.36
N LYS A 229 -14.65 3.42 10.46
CA LYS A 229 -14.15 2.85 11.71
C LYS A 229 -15.14 1.78 12.16
N GLN A 230 -14.72 0.53 12.08
CA GLN A 230 -15.46 -0.62 12.60
C GLN A 230 -14.67 -1.21 13.78
N ALA A 231 -15.36 -1.98 14.62
CA ALA A 231 -14.70 -2.77 15.67
C ALA A 231 -13.61 -3.64 15.02
N ARG A 232 -12.38 -3.52 15.51
CA ARG A 232 -11.26 -4.30 14.98
C ARG A 232 -11.44 -5.74 15.43
N PRO A 233 -11.41 -6.73 14.52
CA PRO A 233 -11.43 -8.12 14.92
C PRO A 233 -10.24 -8.43 15.84
N SER A 234 -10.45 -9.23 16.88
CA SER A 234 -9.41 -9.57 17.86
C SER A 234 -8.14 -10.14 17.23
N TRP A 235 -8.28 -10.96 16.17
CA TRP A 235 -7.14 -11.51 15.43
C TRP A 235 -6.23 -10.43 14.82
N ARG A 236 -6.82 -9.29 14.39
CA ARG A 236 -6.10 -8.18 13.78
C ARG A 236 -5.24 -7.46 14.82
N GLU A 237 -5.79 -7.27 16.01
CA GLU A 237 -5.07 -6.69 17.14
C GLU A 237 -3.96 -7.60 17.66
N GLN A 238 -4.23 -8.91 17.78
CA GLN A 238 -3.21 -9.90 18.16
C GLN A 238 -2.01 -9.89 17.21
N GLN A 239 -2.26 -9.89 15.89
CA GLN A 239 -1.19 -9.82 14.88
C GLN A 239 -0.42 -8.50 14.96
N ASN A 240 -1.13 -7.38 15.10
CA ASN A 240 -0.50 -6.07 15.25
C ASN A 240 0.40 -6.00 16.49
N ASN A 241 -0.04 -6.53 17.62
CA ASN A 241 0.73 -6.56 18.86
C ASN A 241 1.95 -7.49 18.76
N ALA A 242 1.80 -8.65 18.12
CA ALA A 242 2.93 -9.54 17.84
C ALA A 242 3.99 -8.85 16.96
N ASN A 243 3.56 -8.16 15.90
CA ASN A 243 4.46 -7.45 15.00
C ASN A 243 5.08 -6.21 15.65
N ARG A 244 4.35 -5.50 16.54
CA ARG A 244 4.92 -4.40 17.35
C ARG A 244 6.11 -4.87 18.18
N LYS A 245 6.03 -6.05 18.82
CA LYS A 245 7.16 -6.62 19.59
C LYS A 245 8.37 -6.90 18.70
N LYS A 246 8.14 -7.45 17.50
CA LYS A 246 9.21 -7.67 16.51
C LYS A 246 9.84 -6.34 16.06
N PHE A 247 9.03 -5.28 15.93
CA PHE A 247 9.49 -3.97 15.53
C PHE A 247 10.49 -3.35 16.53
N ASP A 248 10.36 -3.65 17.83
CA ASP A 248 11.30 -3.13 18.84
C ASP A 248 12.73 -3.64 18.65
N VAL A 249 12.89 -4.87 18.16
CA VAL A 249 14.19 -5.42 17.78
C VAL A 249 14.63 -4.81 16.45
N PHE A 250 13.74 -4.85 15.45
CA PHE A 250 13.99 -4.33 14.10
C PHE A 250 14.52 -2.89 14.10
N LYS A 251 13.91 -1.96 14.84
CA LYS A 251 14.36 -0.56 14.88
C LYS A 251 15.79 -0.41 15.42
N SER A 252 16.20 -1.29 16.33
CA SER A 252 17.57 -1.31 16.86
C SER A 252 18.56 -1.85 15.83
N GLU A 253 18.16 -2.85 15.04
CA GLU A 253 18.94 -3.38 13.92
C GLU A 253 19.10 -2.33 12.80
N ILE A 254 18.03 -1.60 12.47
CA ILE A 254 18.07 -0.50 11.49
C ILE A 254 19.03 0.60 11.96
N PHE A 255 18.93 1.03 13.23
CA PHE A 255 19.90 1.97 13.78
C PHE A 255 21.33 1.42 13.72
N ALA A 256 21.55 0.14 14.07
CA ALA A 256 22.88 -0.45 14.00
C ALA A 256 23.44 -0.47 12.58
N ARG A 257 22.60 -0.68 11.57
CA ARG A 257 22.94 -0.71 10.13
C ARG A 257 23.28 0.67 9.58
N TYR A 258 22.45 1.67 9.84
CA TYR A 258 22.58 3.01 9.22
C TYR A 258 23.21 4.07 10.13
N LYS A 259 23.40 3.77 11.42
CA LYS A 259 23.89 4.71 12.46
C LYS A 259 23.07 6.01 12.53
N ASN A 260 21.79 5.93 12.18
CA ASN A 260 20.87 7.07 12.10
C ASN A 260 19.55 6.74 12.81
N ASP A 261 19.00 7.69 13.58
CA ASP A 261 17.71 7.59 14.29
C ASP A 261 16.91 8.89 14.12
N PRO A 262 16.43 9.17 12.90
CA PRO A 262 15.82 10.47 12.58
C PRO A 262 14.50 10.73 13.32
N LEU A 263 13.85 9.67 13.84
CA LEU A 263 12.63 9.77 14.64
C LEU A 263 12.87 9.61 16.15
N LEU A 264 14.13 9.55 16.60
CA LEU A 264 14.52 9.40 18.01
C LEU A 264 13.85 8.21 18.72
N MET A 265 13.63 7.11 17.99
CA MET A 265 12.86 5.94 18.41
C MET A 265 13.56 5.10 19.49
N LEU A 266 14.88 5.26 19.65
CA LEU A 266 15.66 4.53 20.65
C LEU A 266 15.80 5.28 21.98
N LYS A 267 15.68 6.61 21.97
CA LYS A 267 15.87 7.44 23.17
C LYS A 267 14.71 7.33 24.17
N SER A 268 13.50 7.00 23.72
CA SER A 268 12.32 6.97 24.62
C SER A 268 12.36 5.87 25.70
N LYS A 269 13.26 4.89 25.61
CA LYS A 269 13.47 3.87 26.66
C LYS A 269 14.30 4.36 27.86
N LYS A 270 15.08 5.44 27.74
CA LYS A 270 15.98 5.89 28.82
C LYS A 270 15.32 6.73 29.92
N ASN A 271 14.08 7.19 29.74
CA ASN A 271 13.37 8.03 30.71
C ASN A 271 12.31 7.28 31.53
N LYS A 272 12.40 5.95 31.62
CA LYS A 272 11.49 5.09 32.41
C LYS A 272 12.23 4.09 33.30
N SER A 273 13.45 4.43 33.72
CA SER A 273 14.21 3.73 34.77
C SER A 273 14.21 4.57 36.03
#